data_AF-A0A5E4TUI5-F1
#
_entry.id   AF-A0A5E4TUI5-F1
#
_cell.length_a   1.000
_cell.length_b   1.000
_cell.length_c   1.000
_cell.angle_alpha   90.00
_cell.angle_beta   90.00
_cell.angle_gamma   90.00
#
_symmetry.space_group_name_H-M   'P 1'
#
loop_
_entity.id
_entity.type
_entity.pdbx_description
1 polymer ?
#
loop_
_entity_poly.entity_id
_entity_poly.type
_entity_poly.pdbx_seq_one_letter_code
_entity_poly.pdbx_strand_id
1 'polypeptide(L)'
;MTAKLPKEKLLQILEALMDPNGLSEQACDDLLLTFCAGCPDPVKARWLIVECLDPMTNEELVDRAHSLPFRSMADVPASELPTTHPLRGMAE
;
A
#
# COMPACT_ATOMS: atom_id res chain seq x y z
N MET A 1 -15.98 -5.60 0.21
CA MET A 1 -15.84 -4.57 1.26
C MET A 1 -14.50 -4.77 1.92
N THR A 2 -13.46 -4.07 1.48
CA THR A 2 -12.14 -4.18 2.12
C THR A 2 -12.22 -3.39 3.42
N ALA A 3 -12.31 -4.10 4.55
CA ALA A 3 -12.38 -3.47 5.85
C ALA A 3 -11.07 -2.70 6.10
N LYS A 4 -11.17 -1.40 6.39
CA LYS A 4 -10.01 -0.59 6.77
C LYS A 4 -9.37 -1.21 8.02
N LEU A 5 -8.06 -1.44 7.97
CA LEU A 5 -7.33 -1.84 9.17
C LEU A 5 -7.23 -0.63 10.12
N PRO A 6 -7.31 -0.84 11.44
CA PRO A 6 -7.06 0.23 12.40
C PRO A 6 -5.62 0.74 12.27
N LYS A 7 -5.43 2.04 12.53
CA LYS A 7 -4.13 2.72 12.43
C LYS A 7 -2.99 1.97 13.15
N GLU A 8 -3.25 1.49 14.36
CA GLU A 8 -2.28 0.73 15.15
C GLU A 8 -1.79 -0.53 14.43
N LYS A 9 -2.67 -1.18 13.65
CA LYS A 9 -2.30 -2.39 12.93
C LYS A 9 -1.54 -2.09 11.65
N LEU A 10 -1.85 -0.99 10.97
CA LEU A 10 -1.07 -0.48 9.85
C LEU A 10 0.35 -0.09 10.31
N LEU A 11 0.48 0.52 11.48
CA LEU A 11 1.79 0.89 12.05
C LEU A 11 2.66 -0.33 12.31
N GLN A 12 2.13 -1.37 12.95
CA GLN A 12 2.87 -2.63 13.18
C GLN A 12 3.34 -3.30 11.88
N ILE A 13 2.51 -3.28 10.83
CA ILE A 13 2.89 -3.83 9.53
C ILE A 13 4.00 -2.98 8.90
N LEU A 14 3.89 -1.65 8.98
CA LEU A 14 4.90 -0.74 8.43
C LEU A 14 6.24 -0.86 9.16
N GLU A 15 6.23 -0.99 10.49
CA GLU A 15 7.44 -1.24 11.28
C GLU A 15 8.15 -2.53 10.84
N ALA A 16 7.40 -3.61 10.62
CA ALA A 16 7.95 -4.87 10.11
C ALA A 16 8.49 -4.77 8.66
N LEU A 17 7.93 -3.87 7.84
CA LEU A 17 8.43 -3.59 6.48
C LEU A 17 9.72 -2.76 6.48
N MET A 18 9.83 -1.80 7.41
CA MET A 18 10.99 -0.91 7.51
C MET A 18 12.18 -1.57 8.20
N ASP A 19 11.94 -2.58 9.04
CA ASP A 19 12.96 -3.43 9.64
C ASP A 19 12.65 -4.93 9.43
N PRO A 20 12.84 -5.45 8.19
CA PRO A 20 12.39 -6.79 7.80
C PRO A 20 13.31 -7.92 8.31
N ASN A 21 13.87 -7.79 9.51
CA ASN A 21 14.85 -8.72 10.07
C ASN A 21 14.40 -10.20 9.97
N GLY A 22 15.07 -10.96 9.10
CA GLY A 22 14.81 -12.38 8.90
C GLY A 22 13.60 -12.72 8.03
N LEU A 23 12.94 -11.73 7.40
CA LEU A 23 11.87 -11.95 6.43
C LEU A 23 12.43 -12.27 5.04
N SER A 24 11.76 -13.18 4.33
CA SER A 24 12.02 -13.40 2.91
C SER A 24 11.42 -12.27 2.07
N GLU A 25 11.91 -12.10 0.85
CA GLU A 25 11.36 -11.15 -0.12
C GLU A 25 9.84 -11.33 -0.31
N GLN A 26 9.39 -12.59 -0.44
CA GLN A 26 7.96 -12.91 -0.52
C GLN A 26 7.17 -12.48 0.72
N ALA A 27 7.75 -12.62 1.92
CA ALA A 27 7.09 -12.19 3.16
C ALA A 27 7.00 -10.67 3.25
N CYS A 28 8.01 -9.94 2.76
CA CYS A 28 7.96 -8.49 2.62
C CYS A 28 6.88 -8.05 1.63
N ASP A 29 6.78 -8.73 0.48
CA ASP A 29 5.73 -8.45 -0.50
C ASP A 29 4.32 -8.70 0.08
N ASP A 30 4.12 -9.80 0.80
CA ASP A 30 2.85 -10.12 1.45
C ASP A 30 2.48 -9.08 2.52
N LEU A 31 3.46 -8.59 3.30
CA LEU A 31 3.26 -7.51 4.27
C LEU A 31 2.90 -6.19 3.57
N LEU A 32 3.58 -5.86 2.47
CA LEU A 32 3.29 -4.66 1.68
C LEU A 32 1.87 -4.71 1.10
N LEU A 33 1.47 -5.85 0.56
CA LEU A 33 0.10 -6.07 0.07
C LEU A 33 -0.93 -5.93 1.20
N THR A 34 -0.62 -6.49 2.38
CA THR A 34 -1.50 -6.40 3.56
C THR A 34 -1.65 -4.96 4.03
N PHE A 35 -0.55 -4.19 4.06
CA PHE A 35 -0.59 -2.75 4.37
C PHE A 35 -1.48 -2.00 3.39
N CYS A 36 -1.23 -2.16 2.09
CA CYS A 36 -1.96 -1.46 1.04
C CYS A 36 -3.45 -1.81 1.07
N ALA A 37 -3.80 -3.08 1.24
CA ALA A 37 -5.19 -3.53 1.34
C ALA A 37 -5.91 -2.98 2.58
N GLY A 38 -5.18 -2.68 3.65
CA GLY A 38 -5.71 -2.05 4.86
C GLY A 38 -5.96 -0.55 4.74
N CYS A 39 -5.42 0.10 3.69
CA CYS A 39 -5.54 1.54 3.46
C CYS A 39 -6.79 1.90 2.62
N PRO A 40 -7.29 3.16 2.72
CA PRO A 40 -8.38 3.66 1.88
C PRO A 40 -8.07 3.69 0.37
N ASP A 41 -6.81 3.94 0.00
CA ASP A 41 -6.32 3.90 -1.39
C ASP A 41 -5.07 3.00 -1.43
N PRO A 42 -5.24 1.71 -1.79
CA PRO A 42 -4.14 0.76 -1.83
C PRO A 42 -3.02 1.13 -2.80
N VAL A 43 -3.36 1.82 -3.90
CA VAL A 43 -2.39 2.20 -4.93
C VAL A 43 -1.49 3.32 -4.42
N LYS A 44 -2.09 4.38 -3.88
CA LYS A 44 -1.32 5.49 -3.32
C LYS A 44 -0.59 5.11 -2.04
N ALA A 45 -1.12 4.19 -1.24
CA ALA A 45 -0.42 3.63 -0.09
C ALA A 45 0.89 2.93 -0.52
N ARG A 46 0.86 2.17 -1.62
CA ARG A 46 2.07 1.55 -2.19
C ARG A 46 3.08 2.60 -2.67
N TRP A 47 2.62 3.62 -3.39
CA TRP A 47 3.48 4.71 -3.84
C TRP A 47 4.12 5.47 -2.67
N LEU A 48 3.38 5.69 -1.58
CA LEU A 48 3.92 6.31 -0.37
C LEU A 48 5.05 5.47 0.26
N ILE A 49 5.00 4.14 0.19
CA ILE A 49 6.08 3.31 0.73
C ILE A 49 7.27 3.23 -0.22
N VAL A 50 7.01 3.06 -1.52
CA VAL A 50 8.07 2.75 -2.51
C VAL A 50 8.74 4.01 -3.07
N GLU A 51 8.00 5.12 -3.19
CA GLU A 51 8.44 6.34 -3.88
C GLU A 51 8.42 7.61 -3.00
N CYS A 52 8.17 7.52 -1.69
CA CYS A 52 8.20 8.72 -0.85
C CYS A 52 9.62 9.31 -0.77
N LEU A 53 9.78 10.49 -1.36
CA LEU A 53 11.03 11.24 -1.40
C LEU A 53 11.29 12.05 -0.12
N ASP A 54 10.24 12.27 0.67
CA ASP A 54 10.33 13.01 1.93
C ASP A 54 10.74 12.07 3.07
N PRO A 55 11.70 12.44 3.94
CA PRO A 55 11.96 11.71 5.16
C PRO A 55 10.76 11.87 6.10
N MET A 56 10.01 10.79 6.29
CA MET A 56 8.84 10.72 7.16
C MET A 56 9.04 9.61 8.21
N THR A 57 8.49 9.79 9.40
CA THR A 57 8.39 8.72 10.39
C THR A 57 7.29 7.73 9.99
N ASN A 58 7.36 6.50 10.51
CA ASN A 58 6.34 5.48 10.24
C ASN A 58 4.93 5.97 10.60
N GLU A 59 4.79 6.71 11.69
CA GLU A 59 3.51 7.26 12.15
C GLU A 59 2.92 8.26 11.15
N GLU A 60 3.75 9.18 10.63
CA GLU A 60 3.30 10.16 9.64
C GLU A 60 2.94 9.50 8.30
N LEU A 61 3.67 8.43 7.92
CA LEU A 61 3.40 7.64 6.73
C LEU A 61 2.03 6.94 6.83
N VAL A 62 1.75 6.31 7.97
CA VAL A 62 0.44 5.69 8.24
C VAL A 62 -0.66 6.74 8.29
N ASP A 63 -0.45 7.89 8.96
CA ASP A 63 -1.44 8.95 9.01
C ASP A 63 -1.78 9.48 7.62
N ARG A 64 -0.76 9.65 6.76
CA ARG A 64 -0.95 10.09 5.39
C ARG A 64 -1.70 9.04 4.57
N ALA A 65 -1.31 7.77 4.67
CA ALA A 65 -1.98 6.67 3.99
C ALA A 65 -3.43 6.50 4.45
N HIS A 66 -3.70 6.63 5.74
CA HIS A 66 -5.03 6.49 6.34
C HIS A 66 -5.95 7.69 6.04
N SER A 67 -5.37 8.87 5.79
CA SER A 67 -6.09 10.09 5.41
C SER A 67 -6.36 10.20 3.91
N LEU A 68 -5.90 9.24 3.09
CA LEU A 68 -6.17 9.24 1.66
C LEU A 68 -7.67 9.12 1.37
N PRO A 69 -8.16 9.77 0.28
CA PRO A 69 -9.51 9.54 -0.19
C PRO A 69 -9.68 8.07 -0.55
N PHE A 70 -10.85 7.49 -0.26
CA PHE A 70 -11.12 6.11 -0.63
C PHE A 70 -11.05 5.95 -2.15
N ARG A 71 -10.30 4.94 -2.60
CA ARG A 71 -10.19 4.59 -4.02
C ARG A 71 -10.39 3.09 -4.16
N SER A 72 -11.42 2.70 -4.91
CA SER A 72 -11.57 1.30 -5.30
C SER A 72 -10.48 0.94 -6.30
N MET A 73 -9.88 -0.25 -6.17
CA MET A 73 -8.95 -0.75 -7.20
C MET A 73 -9.63 -0.96 -8.55
N ALA A 74 -10.96 -1.16 -8.58
CA ALA A 74 -11.73 -1.25 -9.81
C ALA A 74 -11.86 0.11 -10.54
N ASP A 75 -11.66 1.21 -9.83
CA ASP A 75 -11.79 2.58 -10.37
C ASP A 75 -10.43 3.17 -10.78
N VAL A 76 -9.36 2.36 -10.77
CA VAL A 76 -8.02 2.79 -11.20
C VAL A 76 -7.94 2.73 -12.73
N PRO A 77 -7.74 3.86 -13.42
CA PRO A 77 -7.58 3.87 -14.87
C PRO A 77 -6.38 3.01 -15.27
N ALA A 78 -6.52 2.26 -16.37
CA ALA A 78 -5.44 1.44 -16.91
C ALA A 78 -4.16 2.24 -17.26
N SER A 79 -4.28 3.55 -17.45
CA SER A 79 -3.14 4.47 -17.66
C SER A 79 -2.29 4.70 -16.42
N GLU A 80 -2.84 4.53 -15.22
CA GLU A 80 -2.10 4.63 -13.95
C GLU A 80 -1.47 3.29 -13.52
N LEU A 81 -1.81 2.21 -14.22
CA LEU A 81 -1.23 0.90 -13.98
C LEU A 81 0.08 0.73 -14.78
N PRO A 82 1.13 0.13 -14.18
CA PRO A 82 2.32 -0.29 -14.90
C PRO A 82 1.96 -1.09 -16.15
N THR A 83 2.74 -0.97 -17.23
CA THR A 83 2.48 -1.66 -18.51
C THR A 83 2.37 -3.17 -18.39
N THR A 84 2.96 -3.77 -17.35
CA THR A 84 2.93 -5.20 -17.06
C THR A 84 1.80 -5.64 -16.13
N HIS A 85 0.93 -4.73 -15.68
CA HIS A 85 -0.08 -5.02 -14.67
C HIS A 85 -1.22 -5.90 -15.24
N PRO A 86 -1.61 -7.02 -14.58
CA PRO A 86 -2.57 -7.99 -15.13
C PRO A 86 -3.96 -7.38 -15.43
N LEU A 87 -4.36 -6.35 -14.68
CA LEU A 87 -5.62 -5.64 -14.93
C LEU A 87 -5.65 -4.79 -16.22
N ARG A 88 -4.52 -4.48 -16.86
CA ARG A 88 -4.52 -3.78 -18.16
C ARG A 88 -5.13 -4.63 -19.27
N GLY A 89 -5.06 -5.96 -19.16
CA GLY A 89 -5.60 -6.90 -20.16
C GLY A 89 -7.06 -7.30 -19.94
N MET A 90 -7.74 -6.77 -18.93
CA MET A 90 -9.17 -7.06 -18.66
C MET A 90 -10.12 -5.98 -19.17
N ALA A 91 -9.60 -4.97 -19.88
CA ALA A 91 -10.38 -3.87 -20.45
C ALA A 91 -10.68 -4.06 -21.95
N GLU A 92 -10.77 -5.32 -22.41
CA GLU A 92 -11.30 -5.69 -23.73
C GLU A 92 -12.70 -6.30 -23.62
#